data_AF-A0A392R062-F1
#
_entry.id   AF-A0A392R062-F1
#
_cell.length_a   1.000
_cell.length_b   1.000
_cell.length_c   1.000
_cell.angle_alpha   90.00
_cell.angle_beta   90.00
_cell.angle_gamma   90.00
#
_symmetry.space_group_name_H-M   'P 1'
#
loop_
_entity.id
_entity.type
_entity.pdbx_description
1 polymer ?
#
loop_
_entity_poly.entity_id
_entity_poly.type
_entity_poly.pdbx_seq_one_letter_code
_entity_poly.pdbx_strand_id
1 'polypeptide(L)' 'NIYTPFGGGPRLCPGYELARVVLSVFLHRIVTRYSWSPAEEDKLVFFPTTRTQKRYPILVKRRVQSNSVM' A
#
# COMPACT_ATOMS: atom_id res chain seq x y z
N ASN A 1 8.74 -19.89 11.03
CA ASN A 1 9.29 -18.84 10.14
C ASN A 1 8.84 -17.49 10.67
N ILE A 2 9.76 -16.62 11.08
CA ILE A 2 9.43 -15.32 11.70
C ILE A 2 9.62 -14.24 10.63
N TYR A 3 8.60 -13.42 10.38
CA TYR A 3 8.64 -12.33 9.41
C TYR A 3 9.05 -11.01 10.08
N THR A 4 10.23 -10.48 9.75
CA THR A 4 10.82 -9.29 10.37
C THR A 4 11.21 -8.21 9.33
N PRO A 5 10.25 -7.59 8.61
CA PRO A 5 10.54 -6.66 7.52
C PRO A 5 11.17 -5.34 7.98
N PHE A 6 11.06 -5.03 9.27
CA PHE A 6 11.60 -3.82 9.88
C PHE A 6 12.88 -4.07 10.70
N GLY A 7 13.51 -5.23 10.52
CA GLY A 7 14.67 -5.67 11.30
C GLY A 7 14.28 -6.19 12.69
N GLY A 8 15.23 -6.16 13.62
CA GLY A 8 15.05 -6.65 14.99
C GLY A 8 16.23 -6.24 15.89
N GLY A 9 16.09 -6.52 17.19
CA GLY A 9 17.10 -6.17 18.21
C GLY A 9 17.34 -4.65 18.31
N PRO A 10 18.58 -4.21 18.62
CA PRO A 10 18.92 -2.79 18.76
C PRO A 10 18.74 -1.95 17.49
N ARG A 11 18.55 -2.59 16.33
CA ARG A 11 18.37 -1.94 15.02
C ARG A 11 16.95 -2.13 14.49
N LEU A 12 15.99 -2.47 15.35
CA LEU A 12 14.56 -2.43 15.00
C LEU A 12 14.21 -1.02 14.53
N CYS A 13 13.50 -0.92 13.39
CA CYS A 13 13.09 0.37 12.86
C CYS A 13 12.29 1.15 13.93
N PRO A 14 12.74 2.32 14.41
CA PRO A 14 12.03 3.07 15.45
C PRO A 14 10.65 3.56 14.98
N GLY A 15 10.43 3.63 13.66
CA GLY A 15 9.17 4.02 13.06
C GLY A 15 8.20 2.87 12.74
N TYR A 16 8.46 1.62 13.16
CA TYR A 16 7.66 0.49 12.70
C TYR A 16 6.18 0.55 13.15
N GLU A 17 5.89 1.01 14.37
CA GLU A 17 4.50 1.19 14.82
C GLU A 17 3.80 2.32 14.05
N LEU A 18 4.49 3.42 13.79
CA LEU A 18 3.95 4.52 12.98
C LEU A 18 3.65 4.04 11.55
N ALA A 19 4.57 3.29 10.93
CA ALA A 19 4.39 2.74 9.60
C ALA A 19 3.14 1.84 9.53
N ARG A 20 2.90 1.01 10.55
CA ARG A 20 1.70 0.16 10.64
C ARG A 20 0.43 1.00 10.66
N VAL A 21 0.35 2.02 11.52
CA VAL A 21 -0.82 2.90 11.61
C VAL A 21 -1.07 3.65 10.30
N VAL A 22 -0.02 4.23 9.70
CA VAL A 22 -0.10 4.95 8.43
C VAL A 22 -0.62 4.04 7.32
N LEU A 23 -0.07 2.83 7.19
CA LEU A 23 -0.51 1.85 6.19
C LEU A 23 -1.97 1.43 6.44
N SER A 24 -2.36 1.15 7.68
CA SER A 24 -3.74 0.77 8.02
C SER A 24 -4.75 1.87 7.66
N VAL A 25 -4.47 3.12 8.01
CA VAL A 25 -5.36 4.25 7.71
C VAL A 25 -5.41 4.53 6.21
N PHE A 26 -4.27 4.47 5.53
CA PHE A 26 -4.20 4.65 4.07
C PHE A 26 -5.01 3.57 3.35
N LEU A 27 -4.80 2.29 3.71
CA LEU A 27 -5.51 1.16 3.13
C LEU A 27 -7.02 1.26 3.40
N HIS A 28 -7.42 1.57 4.64
CA HIS A 28 -8.83 1.77 4.96
C HIS A 28 -9.47 2.83 4.05
N ARG A 29 -8.83 3.99 3.89
CA ARG A 29 -9.37 5.08 3.06
C ARG A 29 -9.41 4.72 1.58
N ILE A 30 -8.35 4.10 1.03
CA ILE A 30 -8.31 3.75 -0.40
C ILE A 30 -9.35 2.67 -0.73
N VAL A 31 -9.48 1.62 0.11
CA VAL A 31 -10.40 0.51 -0.17
C VAL A 31 -11.87 0.86 0.06
N THR A 32 -12.17 1.77 0.99
CA THR A 32 -13.57 2.15 1.29
C THR A 32 -14.10 3.24 0.38
N ARG A 33 -13.25 4.18 -0.05
CA ARG A 33 -13.70 5.38 -0.79
C ARG A 33 -13.38 5.36 -2.28
N TYR A 34 -12.49 4.46 -2.72
CA TYR A 34 -12.02 4.45 -4.10
C TYR A 34 -12.01 3.05 -4.71
N SER A 35 -12.17 2.98 -6.02
CA SER A 35 -11.76 1.85 -6.84
C SER A 35 -10.53 2.28 -7.63
N TRP A 36 -9.62 1.34 -7.90
CA TRP A 36 -8.43 1.62 -8.68
C TRP A 36 -8.08 0.44 -9.58
N SER A 37 -7.41 0.74 -10.68
CA SER A 37 -6.81 -0.23 -11.58
C SER A 37 -5.40 0.22 -11.98
N PRO A 38 -4.48 -0.69 -12.32
CA PRO A 38 -3.21 -0.31 -12.93
C PRO A 38 -3.47 0.52 -14.19
N ALA A 39 -2.72 1.61 -14.39
CA ALA A 39 -2.76 2.38 -15.63
C ALA A 39 -2.00 1.67 -16.76
N GLU A 40 -1.05 0.82 -16.41
CA GLU A 40 -0.24 0.01 -17.32
C GLU A 40 0.35 -1.19 -16.56
N GLU A 41 0.90 -2.15 -17.31
CA GLU A 41 1.71 -3.22 -16.73
C GLU A 41 3.05 -2.70 -16.22
N ASP A 42 3.42 -3.18 -15.03
CA ASP A 42 4.67 -2.84 -14.35
C ASP A 42 5.28 -4.10 -13.72
N LYS A 43 6.59 -4.06 -13.45
CA LYS A 43 7.36 -5.18 -12.90
C LYS A 43 8.03 -4.77 -11.60
N LEU A 44 8.14 -5.72 -10.67
CA LEU A 44 8.97 -5.57 -9.50
C LEU A 44 10.43 -5.78 -9.86
N VAL A 45 11.27 -4.83 -9.47
CA VAL A 45 12.73 -4.88 -9.63
C VAL A 45 13.36 -4.86 -8.26
N PHE A 46 14.34 -5.74 -8.06
CA PHE A 46 15.02 -5.95 -6.79
C PHE A 46 16.50 -5.59 -6.92
N PHE A 47 16.84 -4.31 -7.14
CA PHE A 47 18.22 -3.82 -7.03
C PHE A 47 18.31 -2.28 -7.09
N PRO A 48 19.04 -1.61 -6.17
CA PRO A 48 19.55 -2.10 -4.87
C PRO A 48 18.44 -2.22 -3.81
N THR A 49 17.24 -1.72 -4.10
CA THR A 49 16.04 -1.80 -3.26
C THR A 49 14.85 -2.28 -4.08
N THR A 50 13.86 -2.90 -3.44
CA THR A 50 12.61 -3.28 -4.12
C THR A 50 11.86 -2.04 -4.57
N ARG A 51 11.51 -1.99 -5.86
CA ARG A 51 10.69 -0.94 -6.46
C ARG A 51 9.89 -1.50 -7.63
N THR A 52 8.88 -0.75 -8.05
CA THR A 52 8.22 -0.98 -9.33
C THR A 52 8.96 -0.22 -10.43
N GLN A 53 9.16 -0.84 -11.59
CA GLN A 53 9.99 -0.29 -12.67
C GLN A 53 9.46 1.05 -13.18
N LYS A 54 8.14 1.18 -13.29
CA LYS A 54 7.43 2.38 -13.77
C LYS A 54 6.75 3.17 -12.66
N ARG A 55 7.06 2.87 -11.39
CA ARG A 55 6.47 3.51 -10.20
C ARG A 55 4.98 3.21 -9.99
N TYR A 56 4.45 2.19 -10.66
CA TYR A 56 3.08 1.69 -10.51
C TYR A 56 1.98 2.78 -10.61
N PRO A 57 1.85 3.46 -11.76
CA PRO A 57 0.78 4.44 -11.95
C PRO A 57 -0.58 3.73 -11.88
N ILE A 58 -1.52 4.33 -11.15
CA ILE A 58 -2.88 3.80 -10.97
C ILE A 58 -3.93 4.81 -11.41
N LEU A 59 -5.00 4.32 -12.02
CA LEU A 59 -6.20 5.08 -12.29
C LEU A 59 -7.12 4.95 -11.09
N VAL A 60 -7.53 6.08 -10.50
CA VAL A 60 -8.36 6.11 -9.30
C VAL A 60 -9.74 6.68 -9.64
N LYS A 61 -10.80 5.99 -9.22
CA LYS A 61 -12.19 6.47 -9.31
C LYS A 61 -12.78 6.51 -7.91
N ARG A 62 -13.46 7.61 -7.58
CA ARG A 62 -14.21 7.68 -6.32
C ARG A 62 -15.36 6.67 -6.39
N ARG A 63 -15.52 5.86 -5.34
CA ARG A 63 -16.73 5.06 -5.17
C ARG A 63 -17.86 6.05 -4.88
N VAL A 64 -18.75 6.22 -5.85
CA VAL A 64 -20.07 6.79 -5.55
C VAL A 64 -20.75 5.75 -4.70
N GLN A 65 -21.08 6.10 -3.46
CA GLN A 65 -21.84 5.22 -2.60
C GLN A 65 -23.21 5.10 -3.25
N SER A 66 -23.44 4.01 -3.97
CA SER A 66 -24.78 3.64 -4.37
C SER A 66 -25.52 3.41 -3.07
N ASN A 67 -26.34 4.38 -2.63
CA ASN A 67 -27.45 4.10 -1.74
C ASN A 67 -28.43 3.22 -2.54
N SER A 68 -28.05 1.96 -2.73
CA SER A 68 -28.93 0.92 -3.20
C SER A 68 -29.76 0.47 -2.01
N VAL A 69 -30.79 1.28 -1.74
CA VAL A 69 -32.09 0.97 -1.13
C VAL A 69 -32.19 -0.38 -0.41
N MET A 70 -32.36 -0.32 0.91
CA MET A 70 -33.65 -0.64 1.56
C MET A 70 -33.84 0.28 2.77
#